data_AF-A0A2V5ZVE8-F1
#
_entry.id   AF-A0A2V5ZVE8-F1
#
_cell.length_a   1.000
_cell.length_b   1.000
_cell.length_c   1.000
_cell.angle_alpha   90.00
_cell.angle_beta   90.00
_cell.angle_gamma   90.00
#
_symmetry.space_group_name_H-M   'P 1'
#
loop_
_entity.id
_entity.type
_entity.pdbx_description
1 polymer ?
#
loop_
_entity_poly.entity_id
_entity_poly.type
_entity_poly.pdbx_seq_one_letter_code
_entity_poly.pdbx_strand_id
1 'polypeptide(L)'
;GFELKSIKPRTGYDPKATLTAPLLGKLVWGDVDYVHDGGKSIPLSEEENTSNVSHFSNIVANDVTKIINVPVMSNSITNGIAGCLYNVTIPNIDNWRRFSMGTGFGAESVAMIYSNPVIAPKVVLNIMDGLIAQYGGGPASQPNFAVHYDTIFASKDPVALDTVALKRLGELRAKENFPTIGRLASYVQTATAMGLGNSDMSHIEVKNAGR
;
A
#
# COMPACT_ATOMS: atom_id res chain seq x y z
N GLY A 1 19.52 7.78 19.03
CA GLY A 1 20.03 6.72 18.12
C GLY A 1 18.91 6.31 17.19
N PHE A 2 19.24 5.66 16.07
CA PHE A 2 18.23 5.06 15.19
C PHE A 2 17.81 3.70 15.73
N GLU A 3 16.53 3.37 15.65
CA GLU A 3 15.97 2.09 16.10
C GLU A 3 15.24 1.43 14.92
N LEU A 4 15.50 0.14 14.70
CA LEU A 4 14.72 -0.67 13.78
C LEU A 4 13.51 -1.24 14.53
N LYS A 5 12.31 -0.87 14.10
CA LYS A 5 11.05 -1.40 14.61
C LYS A 5 10.34 -2.23 13.55
N SER A 6 9.59 -3.23 14.00
CA SER A 6 8.74 -4.06 13.15
C SER A 6 7.37 -4.28 13.80
N ILE A 7 6.38 -4.60 12.96
CA ILE A 7 5.02 -4.89 13.41
C ILE A 7 4.98 -6.36 13.82
N LYS A 8 4.90 -6.63 15.12
CA LYS A 8 4.73 -7.99 15.62
C LYS A 8 3.31 -8.49 15.32
N PRO A 9 3.13 -9.74 14.86
CA PRO A 9 1.79 -10.33 14.74
C PRO A 9 1.01 -10.18 16.05
N ARG A 10 -0.29 -9.85 15.94
CA ARG A 10 -1.24 -9.58 17.01
C ARG A 10 -0.93 -8.35 17.86
N THR A 11 0.21 -8.34 18.53
CA THR A 11 0.58 -7.31 19.54
C THR A 11 1.15 -6.04 18.93
N GLY A 12 1.52 -6.05 17.65
CA GLY A 12 2.04 -4.89 16.93
C GLY A 12 0.98 -3.93 16.40
N TYR A 13 -0.30 -4.23 16.62
CA TYR A 13 -1.44 -3.42 16.19
C TYR A 13 -2.17 -2.82 17.41
N ASP A 14 -2.80 -1.67 17.22
CA ASP A 14 -3.60 -1.00 18.25
C ASP A 14 -5.07 -1.46 18.16
N PRO A 15 -5.62 -2.14 19.20
CA PRO A 15 -7.02 -2.57 19.22
C PRO A 15 -8.04 -1.42 19.13
N LYS A 16 -7.63 -0.17 19.38
CA LYS A 16 -8.51 1.01 19.36
C LYS A 16 -8.39 1.82 18.07
N ALA A 17 -7.24 1.77 17.39
CA ALA A 17 -7.06 2.48 16.13
C ALA A 17 -7.54 1.58 14.99
N THR A 18 -8.81 1.72 14.63
CA THR A 18 -9.47 0.81 13.68
C THR A 18 -9.85 1.47 12.36
N LEU A 19 -10.01 0.62 11.35
CA LEU A 19 -10.61 0.92 10.05
C LEU A 19 -11.69 -0.11 9.75
N THR A 20 -12.92 0.35 9.56
CA THR A 20 -14.04 -0.50 9.10
C THR A 20 -14.29 -0.27 7.61
N ALA A 21 -14.52 -1.35 6.88
CA ALA A 21 -14.87 -1.30 5.45
C ALA A 21 -16.05 -2.26 5.17
N PRO A 22 -16.86 -2.05 4.13
CA PRO A 22 -17.96 -2.94 3.76
C PRO A 22 -17.46 -4.21 3.05
N LEU A 23 -16.40 -4.82 3.57
CA LEU A 23 -15.76 -6.01 3.02
C LEU A 23 -15.33 -6.91 4.18
N LEU A 24 -15.82 -8.14 4.21
CA LEU A 24 -15.40 -9.15 5.17
C LEU A 24 -14.06 -9.74 4.73
N GLY A 25 -13.14 -9.87 5.67
CA GLY A 25 -11.87 -10.59 5.50
C GLY A 25 -11.81 -11.78 6.45
N LYS A 26 -11.20 -12.88 5.99
CA LYS A 26 -10.86 -14.03 6.83
C LYS A 26 -9.66 -13.68 7.69
N LEU A 27 -9.86 -13.68 9.00
CA LEU A 27 -8.81 -13.43 9.99
C LEU A 27 -7.81 -14.57 10.00
N VAL A 28 -6.55 -14.23 10.20
CA VAL A 28 -5.45 -15.19 10.37
C VAL A 28 -4.78 -14.97 11.71
N TRP A 29 -3.98 -15.96 12.17
CA TRP A 29 -3.33 -15.94 13.48
C TRP A 29 -2.62 -14.62 13.86
N GLY A 30 -2.12 -13.88 12.88
CA GLY A 30 -1.44 -12.60 13.10
C GLY A 30 -2.33 -11.39 13.28
N ASP A 31 -3.64 -11.49 13.06
CA ASP A 31 -4.61 -10.40 13.24
C ASP A 31 -5.04 -10.30 14.72
N VAL A 32 -5.44 -9.09 15.17
CA VAL A 32 -5.78 -8.79 16.57
C VAL A 32 -6.95 -9.64 17.04
N ASP A 33 -8.03 -9.64 16.25
CA ASP A 33 -9.31 -10.26 16.58
C ASP A 33 -9.35 -11.77 16.29
N TYR A 34 -8.25 -12.36 15.82
CA TYR A 34 -8.24 -13.78 15.49
C TYR A 34 -8.50 -14.63 16.74
N VAL A 35 -9.54 -15.47 16.65
CA VAL A 35 -9.93 -16.41 17.68
C VAL A 35 -9.27 -17.75 17.40
N HIS A 36 -8.39 -18.18 18.31
CA HIS A 36 -7.75 -19.49 18.21
C HIS A 36 -8.74 -20.58 18.58
N ASP A 37 -8.85 -21.59 17.71
CA ASP A 37 -9.55 -22.82 18.02
C ASP A 37 -8.64 -23.68 18.91
N GLY A 38 -8.74 -23.52 20.23
CA GLY A 38 -7.86 -24.13 21.24
C GLY A 38 -7.93 -25.66 21.34
N GLY A 39 -7.95 -26.38 20.23
CA GLY A 39 -8.14 -27.83 20.17
C GLY A 39 -9.58 -28.24 20.47
N LYS A 40 -10.58 -27.40 20.17
CA LYS A 40 -11.98 -27.81 20.34
C LYS A 40 -12.29 -28.95 19.36
N SER A 41 -13.12 -29.89 19.80
CA SER A 41 -13.57 -31.03 18.99
C SER A 41 -14.51 -30.63 17.85
N ILE A 42 -15.05 -29.41 17.90
CA ILE A 42 -15.87 -28.80 16.84
C ILE A 42 -15.05 -27.63 16.29
N PRO A 43 -14.66 -27.67 15.00
CA PRO A 43 -13.98 -26.55 14.36
C PRO A 43 -14.78 -25.27 14.50
N LEU A 44 -14.12 -24.14 14.78
CA LEU A 44 -14.75 -22.82 14.64
C LEU A 44 -15.34 -22.71 13.23
N SER A 45 -16.56 -22.20 13.14
CA SER A 45 -17.21 -21.87 11.87
C SER A 45 -16.40 -20.82 11.11
N GLU A 46 -16.48 -20.83 9.78
CA GLU A 46 -15.77 -19.81 8.98
C GLU A 46 -16.24 -18.39 9.32
N GLU A 47 -17.47 -18.22 9.80
CA GLU A 47 -18.04 -16.94 10.23
C GLU A 47 -17.35 -16.38 11.48
N GLU A 48 -16.97 -17.25 12.44
CA GLU A 48 -16.34 -16.85 13.71
C GLU A 48 -14.95 -16.21 13.55
N ASN A 49 -14.26 -16.43 12.42
CA ASN A 49 -12.98 -15.80 12.09
C ASN A 49 -13.08 -14.94 10.83
N THR A 50 -14.19 -14.20 10.70
CA THR A 50 -14.31 -13.12 9.72
C THR A 50 -14.54 -11.78 10.39
N SER A 51 -13.98 -10.73 9.83
CA SER A 51 -14.19 -9.37 10.31
C SER A 51 -14.13 -8.37 9.17
N ASN A 52 -14.90 -7.30 9.29
CA ASN A 52 -14.85 -6.15 8.41
C ASN A 52 -13.95 -5.01 8.97
N VAL A 53 -13.33 -5.26 10.13
CA VAL A 53 -12.42 -4.36 10.85
C VAL A 53 -10.96 -4.70 10.56
N SER A 54 -10.14 -3.66 10.45
CA SER A 54 -8.69 -3.69 10.51
C SER A 54 -8.20 -2.81 11.66
N HIS A 55 -7.02 -3.12 12.19
CA HIS A 55 -6.30 -2.37 13.20
C HIS A 55 -5.03 -1.78 12.60
N PHE A 56 -4.77 -0.51 12.86
CA PHE A 56 -3.52 0.14 12.47
C PHE A 56 -2.36 -0.35 13.35
N SER A 57 -1.17 -0.40 12.76
CA SER A 57 0.04 -0.72 13.51
C SER A 57 0.29 0.29 14.63
N ASN A 58 0.79 -0.15 15.78
CA ASN A 58 1.18 0.74 16.88
C ASN A 58 2.22 1.78 16.43
N ILE A 59 3.09 1.40 15.49
CA ILE A 59 4.10 2.29 14.91
C ILE A 59 3.41 3.51 14.29
N VAL A 60 2.45 3.28 13.40
CA VAL A 60 1.76 4.36 12.67
C VAL A 60 0.73 5.05 13.57
N ALA A 61 0.00 4.32 14.42
CA ALA A 61 -1.01 4.88 15.30
C ALA A 61 -0.40 5.77 16.40
N ASN A 62 0.62 5.26 17.10
CA ASN A 62 1.02 5.77 18.42
C ASN A 62 2.48 6.24 18.48
N ASP A 63 3.40 5.52 17.85
CA ASP A 63 4.84 5.77 18.07
C ASP A 63 5.39 6.96 17.28
N VAL A 64 4.85 7.23 16.08
CA VAL A 64 5.37 8.26 15.17
C VAL A 64 4.39 9.41 14.97
N THR A 65 4.96 10.62 14.81
CA THR A 65 4.22 11.84 14.48
C THR A 65 4.42 12.27 13.02
N LYS A 66 5.49 11.78 12.39
CA LYS A 66 5.90 12.09 11.02
C LYS A 66 6.48 10.85 10.35
N ILE A 67 6.20 10.68 9.07
CA ILE A 67 6.61 9.56 8.22
C ILE A 67 7.33 10.13 7.01
N ILE A 68 8.59 9.71 6.83
CA ILE A 68 9.29 9.78 5.55
C ILE A 68 9.11 8.41 4.92
N ASN A 69 8.29 8.36 3.88
CA ASN A 69 7.94 7.12 3.19
C ASN A 69 9.00 6.80 2.14
N VAL A 70 9.47 5.56 2.11
CA VAL A 70 10.48 5.08 1.14
C VAL A 70 9.92 3.87 0.38
N PRO A 71 8.98 4.08 -0.56
CA PRO A 71 8.42 3.00 -1.37
C PRO A 71 9.40 2.57 -2.47
N VAL A 72 9.20 1.38 -3.02
CA VAL A 72 9.92 0.88 -4.19
C VAL A 72 9.06 1.08 -5.44
N MET A 73 9.67 1.49 -6.55
CA MET A 73 9.00 1.60 -7.84
C MET A 73 8.72 0.21 -8.42
N SER A 74 7.65 -0.44 -7.94
CA SER A 74 7.32 -1.82 -8.33
C SER A 74 5.83 -2.04 -8.58
N ASN A 75 5.53 -3.01 -9.43
CA ASN A 75 4.18 -3.53 -9.65
C ASN A 75 3.66 -4.29 -8.42
N SER A 76 2.36 -4.19 -8.16
CA SER A 76 1.62 -5.09 -7.28
C SER A 76 0.55 -5.81 -8.11
N ILE A 77 0.53 -7.14 -8.09
CA ILE A 77 -0.44 -7.92 -8.88
C ILE A 77 -1.89 -7.71 -8.43
N THR A 78 -2.11 -7.30 -7.18
CA THR A 78 -3.43 -7.13 -6.58
C THR A 78 -3.83 -5.67 -6.37
N ASN A 79 -2.88 -4.75 -6.37
CA ASN A 79 -3.11 -3.34 -6.08
C ASN A 79 -2.38 -2.42 -7.08
N GLY A 80 -2.02 -2.91 -8.26
CA GLY A 80 -1.48 -2.13 -9.38
C GLY A 80 0.00 -1.81 -9.24
N ILE A 81 0.37 -0.97 -8.27
CA ILE A 81 1.77 -0.68 -7.91
C ILE A 81 1.92 -0.69 -6.39
N ALA A 82 3.08 -1.12 -5.90
CA ALA A 82 3.44 -1.02 -4.49
C ALA A 82 4.13 0.33 -4.18
N GLY A 83 3.51 1.41 -4.68
CA GLY A 83 4.01 2.78 -4.59
C GLY A 83 3.78 3.45 -3.24
N CYS A 84 3.82 4.77 -3.22
CA CYS A 84 3.72 5.63 -2.05
C CYS A 84 2.47 5.33 -1.22
N LEU A 85 1.29 5.34 -1.84
CA LEU A 85 0.02 5.15 -1.13
C LEU A 85 -0.09 3.71 -0.59
N TYR A 86 0.32 2.72 -1.38
CA TYR A 86 0.31 1.32 -0.95
C TYR A 86 1.24 1.09 0.25
N ASN A 87 2.47 1.61 0.21
CA ASN A 87 3.53 1.30 1.18
C ASN A 87 3.18 1.70 2.61
N VAL A 88 2.43 2.78 2.81
CA VAL A 88 2.00 3.24 4.14
C VAL A 88 0.61 2.73 4.54
N THR A 89 -0.09 1.99 3.67
CA THR A 89 -1.45 1.51 3.93
C THR A 89 -1.47 0.01 4.18
N ILE A 90 -1.52 -0.81 3.13
CA ILE A 90 -1.74 -2.26 3.18
C ILE A 90 -0.79 -2.97 4.17
N PRO A 91 0.52 -2.69 4.21
CA PRO A 91 1.42 -3.34 5.16
C PRO A 91 1.23 -2.89 6.63
N ASN A 92 0.55 -1.77 6.87
CA ASN A 92 0.44 -1.12 8.19
C ASN A 92 -0.91 -1.35 8.88
N ILE A 93 -1.74 -2.22 8.32
CA ILE A 93 -2.99 -2.67 8.93
C ILE A 93 -3.03 -4.19 9.03
N ASP A 94 -3.71 -4.74 10.03
CA ASP A 94 -4.08 -6.16 10.04
C ASP A 94 -5.31 -6.40 9.14
N ASN A 95 -5.74 -7.66 9.01
CA ASN A 95 -6.80 -8.12 8.12
C ASN A 95 -6.72 -7.54 6.66
N TRP A 96 -5.54 -7.15 6.20
CA TRP A 96 -5.35 -6.38 4.97
C TRP A 96 -5.68 -7.17 3.69
N ARG A 97 -5.64 -8.50 3.76
CA ARG A 97 -5.82 -9.42 2.63
C ARG A 97 -7.09 -9.16 1.85
N ARG A 98 -8.16 -8.72 2.53
CA ARG A 98 -9.43 -8.37 1.88
C ARG A 98 -9.29 -7.22 0.88
N PHE A 99 -8.33 -6.31 1.09
CA PHE A 99 -8.05 -5.20 0.17
C PHE A 99 -7.13 -5.59 -1.00
N SER A 100 -6.62 -6.83 -1.04
CA SER A 100 -5.77 -7.34 -2.11
C SER A 100 -6.51 -8.31 -3.04
N MET A 101 -7.81 -8.15 -3.22
CA MET A 101 -8.62 -9.00 -4.11
C MET A 101 -8.53 -8.61 -5.61
N GLY A 102 -7.78 -7.57 -5.97
CA GLY A 102 -7.49 -7.23 -7.38
C GLY A 102 -8.64 -6.60 -8.19
N THR A 103 -9.87 -6.55 -7.68
CA THR A 103 -11.00 -5.91 -8.39
C THR A 103 -12.01 -5.28 -7.43
N GLY A 104 -12.81 -4.34 -7.94
CA GLY A 104 -13.85 -3.66 -7.16
C GLY A 104 -13.29 -2.80 -6.02
N PHE A 105 -13.95 -2.88 -4.86
CA PHE A 105 -13.61 -2.08 -3.67
C PHE A 105 -12.13 -2.21 -3.26
N GLY A 106 -11.49 -3.37 -3.45
CA GLY A 106 -10.09 -3.59 -3.07
C GLY A 106 -9.10 -2.69 -3.82
N ALA A 107 -9.36 -2.40 -5.10
CA ALA A 107 -8.48 -1.54 -5.89
C ALA A 107 -8.52 -0.09 -5.40
N GLU A 108 -9.69 0.43 -5.01
CA GLU A 108 -9.90 1.81 -4.55
C GLU A 108 -9.60 1.97 -3.04
N SER A 109 -9.60 0.87 -2.29
CA SER A 109 -9.39 0.86 -0.84
C SER A 109 -8.07 1.50 -0.41
N VAL A 110 -7.02 1.45 -1.24
CA VAL A 110 -5.73 2.06 -0.92
C VAL A 110 -5.87 3.57 -0.67
N ALA A 111 -6.62 4.28 -1.52
CA ALA A 111 -6.88 5.71 -1.33
C ALA A 111 -7.71 5.97 -0.06
N MET A 112 -8.73 5.15 0.17
CA MET A 112 -9.57 5.22 1.36
C MET A 112 -8.77 5.02 2.65
N ILE A 113 -7.91 3.99 2.72
CA ILE A 113 -7.05 3.72 3.87
C ILE A 113 -6.07 4.89 4.08
N TYR A 114 -5.44 5.37 3.00
CA TYR A 114 -4.49 6.48 3.09
C TYR A 114 -5.12 7.75 3.68
N SER A 115 -6.37 8.05 3.29
CA SER A 115 -7.11 9.23 3.77
C SER A 115 -7.38 9.24 5.28
N ASN A 116 -7.21 8.10 5.96
CA ASN A 116 -7.47 7.99 7.39
C ASN A 116 -6.57 8.96 8.18
N PRO A 117 -7.10 9.68 9.19
CA PRO A 117 -6.35 10.66 9.99
C PRO A 117 -5.16 10.05 10.76
N VAL A 118 -5.12 8.72 10.93
CA VAL A 118 -3.97 8.00 11.49
C VAL A 118 -2.76 8.04 10.56
N ILE A 119 -2.97 8.12 9.23
CA ILE A 119 -1.91 8.04 8.21
C ILE A 119 -1.62 9.40 7.56
N ALA A 120 -2.58 9.95 6.79
CA ALA A 120 -2.32 11.05 5.86
C ALA A 120 -1.59 12.26 6.48
N PRO A 121 -1.98 12.77 7.67
CA PRO A 121 -1.31 13.92 8.28
C PRO A 121 0.14 13.67 8.74
N LYS A 122 0.54 12.40 8.86
CA LYS A 122 1.87 12.00 9.30
C LYS A 122 2.85 11.88 8.13
N VAL A 123 2.39 11.56 6.92
CA VAL A 123 3.25 11.43 5.73
C VAL A 123 3.67 12.82 5.24
N VAL A 124 4.95 13.15 5.37
CA VAL A 124 5.46 14.50 5.06
C VAL A 124 6.44 14.55 3.89
N LEU A 125 6.98 13.41 3.50
CA LEU A 125 7.88 13.27 2.36
C LEU A 125 7.82 11.82 1.87
N ASN A 126 7.83 11.65 0.55
CA ASN A 126 7.94 10.36 -0.12
C ASN A 126 9.23 10.38 -0.94
N ILE A 127 10.06 9.35 -0.79
CA ILE A 127 11.31 9.14 -1.51
C ILE A 127 11.21 7.76 -2.17
N MET A 128 10.71 7.71 -3.40
CA MET A 128 10.55 6.45 -4.12
C MET A 128 11.88 5.99 -4.69
N ASP A 129 12.28 4.77 -4.31
CA ASP A 129 13.42 4.07 -4.87
C ASP A 129 13.05 3.43 -6.21
N GLY A 130 13.54 4.02 -7.29
CA GLY A 130 13.49 3.49 -8.64
C GLY A 130 14.88 3.19 -9.19
N LEU A 131 15.86 2.86 -8.35
CA LEU A 131 17.17 2.40 -8.83
C LEU A 131 17.00 1.10 -9.63
N ILE A 132 16.22 0.18 -9.08
CA ILE A 132 15.76 -1.04 -9.75
C ILE A 132 14.23 -1.01 -9.80
N ALA A 133 13.67 -0.76 -10.98
CA ALA A 133 12.23 -0.74 -11.18
C ALA A 133 11.72 -2.14 -11.54
N GLN A 134 10.68 -2.62 -10.86
CA GLN A 134 10.07 -3.93 -11.14
C GLN A 134 8.71 -3.77 -11.82
N TYR A 135 8.64 -4.13 -13.09
CA TYR A 135 7.45 -3.93 -13.90
C TYR A 135 6.44 -5.09 -13.82
N GLY A 136 6.77 -6.23 -13.21
CA GLY A 136 5.89 -7.40 -13.11
C GLY A 136 6.16 -8.33 -11.91
N GLY A 137 5.17 -9.16 -11.57
CA GLY A 137 5.29 -10.26 -10.60
C GLY A 137 5.41 -9.86 -9.12
N GLY A 138 5.24 -8.58 -8.80
CA GLY A 138 5.32 -8.09 -7.42
C GLY A 138 4.08 -8.42 -6.57
N PRO A 139 4.05 -8.02 -5.28
CA PRO A 139 4.95 -7.05 -4.66
C PRO A 139 6.29 -7.64 -4.19
N ALA A 140 6.45 -8.97 -4.16
CA ALA A 140 7.74 -9.60 -3.86
C ALA A 140 8.77 -9.31 -4.97
N SER A 141 10.06 -9.33 -4.62
CA SER A 141 11.14 -9.15 -5.60
C SER A 141 11.10 -10.25 -6.66
N GLN A 142 11.10 -9.86 -7.93
CA GLN A 142 11.13 -10.73 -9.09
C GLN A 142 12.16 -10.20 -10.10
N PRO A 143 13.42 -10.67 -10.01
CA PRO A 143 14.52 -10.17 -10.85
C PRO A 143 14.27 -10.28 -12.35
N ASN A 144 13.52 -11.30 -12.80
CA ASN A 144 13.18 -11.50 -14.21
C ASN A 144 12.26 -10.40 -14.79
N PHE A 145 11.63 -9.59 -13.94
CA PHE A 145 10.76 -8.48 -14.33
C PHE A 145 11.27 -7.14 -13.80
N ALA A 146 12.58 -7.03 -13.57
CA ALA A 146 13.24 -5.86 -13.02
C ALA A 146 14.26 -5.26 -14.00
N VAL A 147 14.39 -3.94 -13.98
CA VAL A 147 15.34 -3.20 -14.83
C VAL A 147 16.06 -2.12 -14.03
N HIS A 148 17.30 -1.83 -14.41
CA HIS A 148 18.01 -0.64 -13.93
C HIS A 148 17.31 0.61 -14.47
N TYR A 149 16.70 1.38 -13.57
CA TYR A 149 16.00 2.63 -13.89
C TYR A 149 16.73 3.85 -13.30
N ASP A 150 17.68 3.62 -12.38
CA ASP A 150 18.71 4.55 -11.94
C ASP A 150 18.18 5.93 -11.48
N THR A 151 16.99 5.95 -10.90
CA THR A 151 16.32 7.19 -10.51
C THR A 151 15.74 7.09 -9.11
N ILE A 152 15.98 8.11 -8.28
CA ILE A 152 15.25 8.33 -7.04
C ILE A 152 14.27 9.47 -7.27
N PHE A 153 12.99 9.25 -6.98
CA PHE A 153 11.98 10.29 -7.02
C PHE A 153 11.68 10.80 -5.61
N ALA A 154 11.46 12.10 -5.46
CA ALA A 154 11.06 12.68 -4.18
C ALA A 154 9.95 13.71 -4.36
N SER A 155 8.94 13.65 -3.49
CA SER A 155 7.83 14.61 -3.47
C SER A 155 7.10 14.59 -2.14
N LYS A 156 6.43 15.70 -1.82
CA LYS A 156 5.44 15.74 -0.75
C LYS A 156 4.08 15.19 -1.20
N ASP A 157 3.82 15.18 -2.50
CA ASP A 157 2.59 14.63 -3.09
C ASP A 157 2.82 13.15 -3.47
N PRO A 158 2.25 12.19 -2.71
CA PRO A 158 2.37 10.76 -3.02
C PRO A 158 1.59 10.36 -4.27
N VAL A 159 0.47 11.03 -4.56
CA VAL A 159 -0.37 10.74 -5.73
C VAL A 159 0.37 11.10 -7.01
N ALA A 160 1.06 12.24 -7.02
CA ALA A 160 1.89 12.64 -8.15
C ALA A 160 3.02 11.65 -8.42
N LEU A 161 3.71 11.16 -7.37
CA LEU A 161 4.75 10.14 -7.52
C LEU A 161 4.20 8.82 -8.05
N ASP A 162 3.10 8.33 -7.48
CA ASP A 162 2.47 7.09 -7.93
C ASP A 162 1.96 7.21 -9.36
N THR A 163 1.49 8.38 -9.77
CA THR A 163 1.09 8.67 -11.16
C THR A 163 2.28 8.59 -12.12
N VAL A 164 3.40 9.23 -11.77
CA VAL A 164 4.64 9.18 -12.57
C VAL A 164 5.14 7.73 -12.63
N ALA A 165 5.23 7.04 -11.50
CA ALA A 165 5.69 5.66 -11.42
C ALA A 165 4.80 4.73 -12.25
N LEU A 166 3.47 4.85 -12.15
CA LEU A 166 2.51 4.07 -12.91
C LEU A 166 2.69 4.25 -14.42
N LYS A 167 2.88 5.49 -14.88
CA LYS A 167 3.16 5.77 -16.29
C LYS A 167 4.45 5.09 -16.75
N ARG A 168 5.54 5.24 -15.99
CA ARG A 168 6.85 4.67 -16.33
C ARG A 168 6.85 3.14 -16.32
N LEU A 169 6.21 2.53 -15.32
CA LEU A 169 6.01 1.07 -15.28
C LEU A 169 5.14 0.61 -16.46
N GLY A 170 4.13 1.38 -16.86
CA GLY A 170 3.35 1.13 -18.08
C GLY A 170 4.20 1.14 -19.35
N GLU A 171 5.10 2.12 -19.49
CA GLU A 171 6.06 2.20 -20.60
C GLU A 171 7.00 0.98 -20.63
N LEU A 172 7.50 0.53 -19.47
CA LEU A 172 8.33 -0.67 -19.36
C LEU A 172 7.55 -1.93 -19.73
N ARG A 173 6.32 -2.08 -19.22
CA ARG A 173 5.45 -3.22 -19.55
C ARG A 173 5.15 -3.30 -21.04
N ALA A 174 4.88 -2.16 -21.68
CA ALA A 174 4.61 -2.12 -23.12
C ALA A 174 5.81 -2.60 -23.95
N LYS A 175 7.05 -2.22 -23.58
CA LYS A 175 8.27 -2.67 -24.27
C LYS A 175 8.46 -4.19 -24.22
N GLU A 176 8.07 -4.80 -23.10
CA GLU A 176 8.18 -6.24 -22.86
C GLU A 176 6.91 -7.02 -23.25
N ASN A 177 5.98 -6.39 -24.00
CA ASN A 177 4.68 -6.96 -24.39
C ASN A 177 3.85 -7.49 -23.21
N PHE A 178 3.98 -6.86 -22.04
CA PHE A 178 3.28 -7.21 -20.82
C PHE A 178 1.89 -6.54 -20.77
N PRO A 179 0.86 -7.19 -20.19
CA PRO A 179 -0.47 -6.58 -20.03
C PRO A 179 -0.41 -5.24 -19.29
N THR A 180 -1.31 -4.30 -19.56
CA THR A 180 -1.35 -3.05 -18.79
C THR A 180 -1.73 -3.29 -17.33
N ILE A 181 -1.33 -2.39 -16.42
CA ILE A 181 -1.76 -2.44 -15.01
C ILE A 181 -3.27 -2.17 -14.89
N GLY A 182 -3.79 -1.26 -15.72
CA GLY A 182 -5.23 -1.00 -15.86
C GLY A 182 -5.90 -0.61 -14.54
N ARG A 183 -7.09 -1.18 -14.31
CA ARG A 183 -7.97 -0.82 -13.18
C ARG A 183 -7.40 -1.14 -11.80
N LEU A 184 -6.35 -1.96 -11.71
CA LEU A 184 -5.68 -2.28 -10.44
C LEU A 184 -5.07 -1.04 -9.77
N ALA A 185 -4.70 -0.02 -10.55
CA ALA A 185 -4.18 1.25 -10.06
C ALA A 185 -5.23 2.38 -10.03
N SER A 186 -6.52 2.05 -10.05
CA SER A 186 -7.62 3.04 -10.02
C SER A 186 -7.59 3.92 -8.77
N TYR A 187 -7.04 3.45 -7.65
CA TYR A 187 -6.87 4.27 -6.44
C TYR A 187 -6.10 5.56 -6.68
N VAL A 188 -5.22 5.64 -7.70
CA VAL A 188 -4.48 6.87 -7.99
C VAL A 188 -5.46 7.98 -8.38
N GLN A 189 -6.44 7.67 -9.24
CA GLN A 189 -7.50 8.61 -9.62
C GLN A 189 -8.47 8.86 -8.46
N THR A 190 -8.82 7.81 -7.70
CA THR A 190 -9.66 7.95 -6.50
C THR A 190 -9.00 8.89 -5.48
N ALA A 191 -7.69 8.78 -5.27
CA ALA A 191 -6.96 9.63 -4.33
C ALA A 191 -6.99 11.11 -4.75
N THR A 192 -6.88 11.40 -6.05
CA THR A 192 -7.09 12.76 -6.58
C THR A 192 -8.52 13.25 -6.31
N ALA A 193 -9.53 12.43 -6.58
CA ALA A 193 -10.93 12.79 -6.33
C ALA A 193 -11.23 13.05 -4.84
N MET A 194 -10.48 12.40 -3.94
CA MET A 194 -10.52 12.62 -2.49
C MET A 194 -9.70 13.83 -2.02
N GLY A 195 -8.99 14.53 -2.91
CA GLY A 195 -8.14 15.67 -2.57
C GLY A 195 -6.84 15.30 -1.85
N LEU A 196 -6.34 14.07 -2.03
CA LEU A 196 -5.13 13.56 -1.36
C LEU A 196 -3.82 13.91 -2.11
N GLY A 197 -3.94 14.48 -3.30
CA GLY A 197 -2.83 14.85 -4.19
C GLY A 197 -3.34 15.00 -5.63
N ASN A 198 -2.43 15.05 -6.59
CA ASN A 198 -2.78 15.27 -7.99
C ASN A 198 -2.24 14.16 -8.91
N SER A 199 -3.14 13.54 -9.70
CA SER A 199 -2.81 12.53 -10.72
C SER A 199 -2.90 13.05 -12.16
N ASP A 200 -3.19 14.32 -12.37
CA ASP A 200 -3.19 14.91 -13.71
C ASP A 200 -1.75 15.26 -14.11
N MET A 201 -1.22 14.52 -15.09
CA MET A 201 0.14 14.71 -15.61
C MET A 201 0.41 16.12 -16.14
N SER A 202 -0.62 16.89 -16.55
CA SER A 202 -0.44 18.29 -16.96
C SER A 202 -0.15 19.23 -15.79
N HIS A 203 -0.48 18.81 -14.57
CA HIS A 203 -0.23 19.53 -13.32
C HIS A 203 0.95 18.96 -12.51
N ILE A 204 1.65 17.95 -13.04
CA ILE A 204 2.82 17.34 -12.39
C ILE A 204 4.09 17.78 -13.14
N GLU A 205 4.96 18.53 -12.47
CA GLU A 205 6.26 18.93 -12.99
C GLU A 205 7.37 18.03 -12.41
N VAL A 206 8.09 17.30 -13.28
CA VAL A 206 9.24 16.49 -12.89
C VAL A 206 10.53 17.25 -13.18
N LYS A 207 11.29 17.60 -12.13
CA LYS A 207 12.59 18.28 -12.22
C LYS A 207 13.71 17.34 -11.82
N ASN A 208 14.81 17.37 -12.57
CA ASN A 208 16.04 16.71 -12.18
C ASN A 208 16.75 17.56 -11.13
N ALA A 209 17.25 16.94 -10.06
CA ALA A 209 18.09 17.63 -9.10
C ALA A 209 19.43 18.00 -9.76
N GLY A 210 19.84 19.27 -9.68
CA GLY A 210 21.16 19.73 -10.13
C GLY A 210 21.26 20.14 -11.61
N ARG A 211 20.14 20.45 -12.28
CA ARG A 211 20.11 21.16 -13.56
C ARG A 211 19.17 22.36 -13.52
#